data_AF-A0AAV9VRI4-F1
#
_entry.id   AF-A0AAV9VRI4-F1
#
_cell.length_a   1.000
_cell.length_b   1.000
_cell.length_c   1.000
_cell.angle_alpha   90.00
_cell.angle_beta   90.00
_cell.angle_gamma   90.00
#
_symmetry.space_group_name_H-M   'P 1'
#
loop_
_entity.id
_entity.type
_entity.pdbx_description
1 polymer ?
#
loop_
_entity_poly.entity_id
_entity_poly.type
_entity_poly.pdbx_seq_one_letter_code
_entity_poly.pdbx_strand_id
1 'polypeptide(L)'
;MEFEIALTHARELAFDILSLFFNSAKNPSVQPHVHVWLVFLNYLEKYPEGIALVVKRFPWEKMARYGTALLKETNEAIIERIQDNETFPIAQNDPYPLPEEYLMRGLKITEGYCLDNYFDYKTGTIEQDEKLVERPSMSAFRKKKDTLAYS
;
A
#
# COMPACT_ATOMS: atom_id res chain seq x y z
N MET A 1 1.67 -27.32 -15.19
CA MET A 1 3.04 -27.65 -14.77
C MET A 1 4.02 -26.50 -14.96
N GLU A 2 4.42 -26.07 -16.17
CA GLU A 2 5.39 -24.96 -16.32
C GLU A 2 4.91 -23.62 -15.74
N PHE A 3 3.63 -23.27 -15.96
CA PHE A 3 3.03 -22.06 -15.40
C PHE A 3 2.98 -22.06 -13.86
N GLU A 4 2.75 -23.22 -13.24
CA GLU A 4 2.69 -23.35 -11.78
C GLU A 4 4.08 -23.23 -11.14
N ILE A 5 5.10 -23.75 -11.82
CA ILE A 5 6.51 -23.60 -11.40
C ILE A 5 6.91 -22.13 -11.48
N ALA A 6 6.59 -21.46 -12.59
CA ALA A 6 6.87 -20.03 -12.77
C ALA A 6 6.15 -19.16 -11.72
N LEU A 7 4.86 -19.42 -11.47
CA LEU A 7 4.07 -18.73 -10.46
C LEU A 7 4.64 -18.94 -9.05
N THR A 8 5.06 -20.16 -8.73
CA THR A 8 5.64 -20.49 -7.42
C THR A 8 6.93 -19.72 -7.17
N HIS A 9 7.86 -19.72 -8.13
CA HIS A 9 9.12 -19.00 -8.00
C HIS A 9 8.93 -17.48 -7.99
N ALA A 10 8.04 -16.96 -8.85
CA ALA A 10 7.72 -15.53 -8.85
C ALA A 10 7.17 -15.07 -7.51
N ARG A 11 6.26 -15.85 -6.90
CA ARG A 11 5.71 -15.58 -5.57
C ARG A 11 6.80 -15.62 -4.49
N GLU A 12 7.64 -16.65 -4.50
CA GLU A 12 8.72 -16.80 -3.52
C GLU A 12 9.68 -15.62 -3.58
N LEU A 13 10.15 -15.27 -4.78
CA LEU A 13 11.01 -14.10 -5.00
C LEU A 13 10.34 -12.81 -4.54
N ALA A 14 9.05 -12.62 -4.87
CA ALA A 14 8.30 -11.44 -4.47
C ALA A 14 8.20 -11.32 -2.94
N PHE A 15 8.00 -12.43 -2.23
CA PHE A 15 7.91 -12.46 -0.76
C PHE A 15 9.27 -12.30 -0.08
N ASP A 16 10.34 -12.76 -0.70
CA ASP A 16 11.70 -12.54 -0.23
C ASP A 16 12.09 -11.05 -0.36
N ILE A 17 11.76 -10.43 -1.49
CA ILE A 17 11.95 -8.99 -1.69
C ILE A 17 11.13 -8.19 -0.66
N LEU A 18 9.84 -8.49 -0.53
CA LEU A 18 8.96 -7.83 0.44
C LEU A 18 9.46 -8.00 1.88
N SER A 19 9.94 -9.19 2.22
CA SER A 19 10.57 -9.49 3.50
C SER A 19 11.77 -8.60 3.81
N LEU A 20 12.61 -8.29 2.81
CA LEU A 20 13.75 -7.39 2.98
C LEU A 20 13.29 -5.95 3.26
N PHE A 21 12.21 -5.53 2.61
CA PHE A 21 11.63 -4.20 2.83
C PHE A 21 11.00 -4.06 4.22
N PHE A 22 10.30 -5.07 4.73
CA PHE A 22 9.76 -5.01 6.09
C PHE A 22 10.84 -4.84 7.17
N ASN A 23 12.03 -5.42 6.98
CA ASN A 23 13.16 -5.25 7.90
C ASN A 23 13.75 -3.83 7.86
N SER A 24 13.41 -3.04 6.84
CA SER A 24 13.92 -1.69 6.60
C SER A 24 12.92 -0.62 7.04
N ALA A 25 12.09 -0.88 8.06
CA ALA A 25 11.00 0.01 8.50
C ALA A 25 11.41 1.49 8.74
N LYS A 26 12.68 1.72 9.10
CA LYS A 26 13.27 3.05 9.31
C LYS A 26 13.68 3.78 8.03
N ASN A 27 13.64 3.12 6.87
CA ASN A 27 13.98 3.69 5.58
C ASN A 27 12.68 4.14 4.86
N PRO A 28 12.41 5.45 4.74
CA PRO A 28 11.20 5.94 4.08
C PRO A 28 11.06 5.46 2.63
N SER A 29 12.18 5.17 1.96
CA SER A 29 12.22 4.76 0.55
C SER A 29 11.57 3.40 0.28
N VAL A 30 11.37 2.56 1.30
CA VAL A 30 10.75 1.23 1.15
C VAL A 30 9.23 1.28 1.31
N GLN A 31 8.71 2.36 1.88
CA GLN A 31 7.29 2.49 2.19
C GLN A 31 6.40 2.47 0.94
N PRO A 32 6.75 3.11 -0.20
CA PRO A 32 5.94 3.02 -1.43
C PRO A 32 5.73 1.57 -1.87
N HIS A 33 6.77 0.73 -1.74
CA HIS A 33 6.66 -0.67 -2.12
C HIS A 33 5.71 -1.43 -1.19
N VAL A 34 5.79 -1.19 0.13
CA VAL A 34 4.87 -1.79 1.10
C VAL A 34 3.43 -1.34 0.81
N HIS A 35 3.22 -0.05 0.54
CA HIS A 35 1.91 0.50 0.21
C HIS A 35 1.25 -0.21 -0.98
N VAL A 36 1.99 -0.40 -2.08
CA VAL A 36 1.52 -1.14 -3.26
C VAL A 36 1.08 -2.57 -2.91
N TRP A 37 1.80 -3.25 -2.01
CA TRP A 37 1.40 -4.58 -1.55
C TRP A 37 0.11 -4.57 -0.74
N LEU A 38 -0.12 -3.56 0.10
CA LEU A 38 -1.37 -3.43 0.86
C LEU A 38 -2.56 -3.22 -0.07
N VAL A 39 -2.40 -2.37 -1.09
CA VAL A 39 -3.41 -2.18 -2.14
C VAL A 39 -3.69 -3.49 -2.88
N PHE A 40 -2.65 -4.23 -3.24
CA PHE A 40 -2.80 -5.53 -3.89
C PHE A 40 -3.51 -6.57 -3.03
N LEU A 41 -3.19 -6.66 -1.73
CA LEU A 41 -3.87 -7.57 -0.80
C LEU A 41 -5.35 -7.20 -0.62
N ASN A 42 -5.67 -5.92 -0.49
CA ASN A 42 -7.05 -5.42 -0.42
C ASN A 42 -7.84 -5.74 -1.69
N TYR A 43 -7.18 -5.69 -2.85
CA TYR A 43 -7.79 -6.17 -4.09
C TYR A 43 -8.03 -7.68 -4.06
N LEU A 44 -7.03 -8.47 -3.64
CA LEU A 44 -7.13 -9.93 -3.59
C LEU A 44 -8.18 -10.46 -2.61
N GLU A 45 -8.51 -9.71 -1.56
CA GLU A 45 -9.60 -10.07 -0.64
C GLU A 45 -10.92 -10.35 -1.37
N LYS A 46 -11.16 -9.65 -2.49
CA LYS A 46 -12.36 -9.80 -3.33
C LYS A 46 -12.31 -11.05 -4.22
N TYR A 47 -11.17 -11.75 -4.28
CA TYR A 47 -10.92 -12.89 -5.18
C TYR A 47 -10.40 -14.10 -4.38
N PRO A 48 -11.29 -14.98 -3.88
CA PRO A 48 -10.93 -16.11 -3.01
C PRO A 48 -9.83 -17.02 -3.55
N GLU A 49 -9.84 -17.30 -4.86
CA GLU A 49 -8.81 -18.11 -5.51
C GLU A 49 -7.45 -17.40 -5.54
N GLY A 50 -7.46 -16.08 -5.75
CA GLY A 50 -6.26 -15.25 -5.79
C GLY A 50 -5.60 -15.12 -4.42
N ILE A 51 -6.38 -14.82 -3.38
CA ILE A 51 -5.85 -14.70 -2.02
C ILE A 51 -5.31 -16.05 -1.51
N ALA A 52 -5.90 -17.18 -1.90
CA ALA A 52 -5.42 -18.52 -1.52
C ALA A 52 -3.98 -18.80 -1.99
N LEU A 53 -3.55 -18.21 -3.12
CA LEU A 53 -2.18 -18.35 -3.64
C LEU A 53 -1.13 -17.62 -2.78
N VAL A 54 -1.55 -16.59 -2.07
CA VAL A 54 -0.71 -15.66 -1.32
C VAL A 54 -0.71 -15.98 0.17
N VAL A 55 -1.91 -16.16 0.74
CA VAL A 55 -2.16 -16.17 2.20
C VAL A 55 -1.28 -17.14 2.98
N LYS A 56 -0.98 -18.33 2.44
CA LYS A 56 -0.22 -19.35 3.17
C LYS A 56 1.27 -19.02 3.30
N ARG A 57 1.82 -18.28 2.34
CA ARG A 57 3.27 -18.06 2.21
C ARG A 57 3.66 -16.60 2.43
N PHE A 58 2.67 -15.70 2.50
CA PHE A 58 2.92 -14.29 2.73
C PHE A 58 3.64 -14.07 4.08
N PRO A 59 4.62 -13.15 4.14
CA PRO A 59 5.43 -12.92 5.34
C PRO A 59 4.69 -12.10 6.43
N TRP A 60 3.55 -12.61 6.90
CA TRP A 60 2.64 -11.94 7.85
C TRP A 60 3.34 -11.46 9.12
N GLU A 61 4.24 -12.26 9.68
CA GLU A 61 4.96 -11.90 10.91
C GLU A 61 5.79 -10.61 10.74
N LYS A 62 6.48 -10.49 9.59
CA LYS A 62 7.29 -9.30 9.29
C LYS A 62 6.42 -8.09 8.99
N MET A 63 5.32 -8.33 8.26
CA MET A 63 4.31 -7.32 7.95
C MET A 63 3.70 -6.74 9.23
N ALA A 64 3.26 -7.59 10.16
CA ALA A 64 2.70 -7.18 11.45
C ALA A 64 3.72 -6.40 12.31
N ARG A 65 5.00 -6.83 12.32
CA ARG A 65 6.07 -6.09 13.01
C ARG A 65 6.29 -4.70 12.40
N TYR A 66 6.30 -4.61 11.07
CA TYR A 66 6.43 -3.34 10.36
C TYR A 66 5.25 -2.41 10.67
N GLY A 67 4.01 -2.91 10.58
CA GLY A 67 2.81 -2.15 10.93
C GLY A 67 2.79 -1.68 12.39
N THR A 68 3.20 -2.54 13.32
CA THR A 68 3.34 -2.17 14.74
C THR A 68 4.38 -1.06 14.94
N ALA A 69 5.48 -1.09 14.20
CA ALA A 69 6.48 -0.02 14.25
C ALA A 69 5.93 1.29 13.68
N LEU A 70 5.17 1.24 12.58
CA LEU A 70 4.50 2.41 12.03
C LEU A 70 3.48 3.02 12.99
N LEU A 71 2.67 2.19 13.65
CA LEU A 71 1.70 2.61 14.67
C LEU A 71 2.37 3.42 15.79
N LYS A 72 3.51 2.94 16.29
CA LYS A 72 4.28 3.63 17.35
C LYS A 72 4.81 5.02 16.93
N GLU A 73 5.02 5.22 15.64
CA GLU A 73 5.49 6.50 15.08
C GLU A 73 4.32 7.40 14.61
N THR A 74 3.08 6.91 14.69
CA THR A 74 1.88 7.60 14.23
C THR A 74 1.22 8.35 15.39
N ASN A 75 0.65 9.52 15.11
CA ASN A 75 -0.02 10.37 16.11
C ASN A 75 -1.32 9.71 16.61
N GLU A 76 -1.63 9.80 17.90
CA GLU A 76 -2.88 9.30 18.52
C GLU A 76 -4.14 9.78 17.80
N ALA A 77 -4.19 11.04 17.36
CA ALA A 77 -5.34 11.57 16.60
C ALA A 77 -5.52 10.93 15.22
N ILE A 78 -4.45 10.35 14.65
CA ILE A 78 -4.53 9.54 13.44
C ILE A 78 -5.02 8.13 13.80
N ILE A 79 -4.58 7.56 14.91
CA ILE A 79 -5.01 6.24 15.40
C ILE A 79 -6.51 6.23 15.75
N GLU A 80 -7.04 7.28 16.40
CA GLU A 80 -8.47 7.39 16.71
C GLU A 80 -9.32 7.43 15.42
N ARG A 81 -8.92 8.26 14.44
CA ARG A 81 -9.56 8.30 13.11
C ARG A 81 -9.51 6.96 12.37
N ILE A 82 -8.50 6.16 12.67
CA ILE A 82 -8.30 4.83 12.11
C ILE A 82 -9.28 3.83 12.70
N GLN A 83 -9.45 3.85 14.02
CA GLN A 83 -10.37 2.95 14.74
C GLN A 83 -11.85 3.20 14.40
N ASP A 84 -12.20 4.43 14.03
CA ASP A 84 -13.58 4.82 13.70
C ASP A 84 -14.03 4.44 12.28
N ASN A 85 -13.19 3.78 11.48
CA ASN A 85 -13.51 3.48 10.09
C ASN A 85 -13.05 2.08 9.68
N GLU A 86 -14.02 1.29 9.23
CA GLU A 86 -13.86 -0.13 8.93
C GLU A 86 -13.37 -0.39 7.49
N THR A 87 -13.18 0.64 6.67
CA THR A 87 -12.92 0.48 5.23
C THR A 87 -11.57 1.08 4.82
N PHE A 88 -10.67 0.21 4.35
CA PHE A 88 -9.44 0.64 3.67
C PHE A 88 -9.74 1.05 2.22
N PRO A 89 -9.19 2.19 1.73
CA PRO A 89 -8.42 3.21 2.46
C PRO A 89 -9.30 4.28 3.14
N ILE A 90 -8.89 4.72 4.35
CA ILE A 90 -9.57 5.81 5.08
C ILE A 90 -9.30 7.15 4.40
N ALA A 91 -10.38 7.69 3.85
CA ALA A 91 -10.57 9.09 3.50
C ALA A 91 -9.58 9.67 2.47
N GLN A 92 -10.04 9.67 1.22
CA GLN A 92 -9.52 10.45 0.09
C GLN A 92 -9.69 11.98 0.23
N ASN A 93 -9.88 12.47 1.47
CA ASN A 93 -9.95 13.90 1.77
C ASN A 93 -8.56 14.55 1.80
N ASP A 94 -7.48 13.77 1.69
CA ASP A 94 -6.15 14.31 1.49
C ASP A 94 -5.96 14.74 0.02
N PRO A 95 -5.51 15.98 -0.25
CA PRO A 95 -5.63 16.61 -1.56
C PRO A 95 -4.64 16.09 -2.64
N TYR A 96 -3.81 15.08 -2.35
CA TYR A 96 -2.78 14.60 -3.27
C TYR A 96 -2.62 13.08 -3.26
N PRO A 97 -2.80 12.41 -4.41
CA PRO A 97 -2.30 11.06 -4.61
C PRO A 97 -0.76 11.03 -4.47
N LEU A 98 -0.24 9.95 -3.89
CA LEU A 98 1.17 9.63 -3.75
C LEU A 98 1.75 9.25 -5.13
N PRO A 99 3.08 9.39 -5.33
CA PRO A 99 3.74 9.01 -6.58
C PRO A 99 3.44 7.57 -7.02
N GLU A 100 3.48 6.62 -6.08
CA GLU A 100 3.17 5.22 -6.35
C GLU A 100 1.70 4.96 -6.69
N GLU A 101 0.77 5.78 -6.17
CA GLU A 101 -0.66 5.69 -6.52
C GLU A 101 -0.89 6.19 -7.95
N TYR A 102 -0.15 7.22 -8.38
CA TYR A 102 -0.11 7.63 -9.79
C TYR A 102 0.46 6.53 -10.68
N LEU A 103 1.52 5.84 -10.26
CA LEU A 103 2.13 4.74 -11.02
C LEU A 103 1.19 3.53 -11.16
N MET A 104 0.35 3.28 -10.15
CA MET A 104 -0.63 2.19 -10.18
C MET A 104 -1.92 2.55 -10.95
N ARG A 105 -2.09 3.80 -11.38
CA ARG A 105 -3.31 4.25 -12.06
C ARG A 105 -3.61 3.41 -13.31
N GLY A 106 -4.83 2.90 -13.40
CA GLY A 106 -5.28 2.06 -14.51
C GLY A 106 -4.94 0.57 -14.36
N LEU A 107 -4.17 0.19 -13.33
CA LEU A 107 -4.02 -1.22 -12.96
C LEU A 107 -5.28 -1.72 -12.28
N LYS A 108 -5.71 -2.93 -12.63
CA LYS A 108 -6.90 -3.56 -12.04
C LYS A 108 -6.81 -3.69 -10.51
N ILE A 109 -5.60 -3.82 -9.97
CA ILE A 109 -5.37 -3.93 -8.52
C ILE A 109 -5.78 -2.68 -7.73
N THR A 110 -6.01 -1.55 -8.40
CA THR A 110 -6.48 -0.29 -7.77
C THR A 110 -8.00 -0.14 -7.81
N GLU A 111 -8.72 -1.15 -8.30
CA GLU A 111 -10.19 -1.14 -8.39
C GLU A 111 -10.83 -1.08 -6.99
N GLY A 112 -11.57 0.00 -6.74
CA GLY A 112 -12.16 0.31 -5.43
C GLY A 112 -11.16 0.89 -4.42
N TYR A 113 -9.90 1.10 -4.80
CA TYR A 113 -8.89 1.81 -4.01
C TYR A 113 -8.90 3.32 -4.34
N CYS A 114 -8.81 3.64 -5.63
CA CYS A 114 -8.97 5.00 -6.15
C CYS A 114 -10.44 5.19 -6.56
N LEU A 115 -11.18 6.12 -5.93
CA LEU A 115 -12.56 6.42 -6.32
C LEU A 115 -12.59 7.38 -7.52
N ASP A 116 -13.78 7.60 -8.07
CA ASP A 116 -13.98 8.53 -9.17
C ASP A 116 -13.46 9.93 -8.82
N ASN A 117 -12.76 10.56 -9.76
CA ASN A 117 -12.13 11.87 -9.62
C ASN A 117 -10.94 11.94 -8.62
N TYR A 118 -10.45 10.80 -8.12
CA TYR A 118 -9.31 10.75 -7.20
C TYR A 118 -8.05 11.46 -7.73
N PHE A 119 -7.82 11.35 -9.04
CA PHE A 119 -6.68 11.99 -9.70
C PHE A 119 -7.02 13.36 -10.30
N ASP A 120 -8.29 13.76 -10.32
CA ASP A 120 -8.75 14.93 -11.08
C ASP A 120 -8.65 16.24 -10.29
N TYR A 121 -8.52 16.16 -8.96
CA TYR A 121 -8.53 17.32 -8.07
C TYR A 121 -7.46 18.39 -8.40
N LYS A 122 -6.38 18.03 -9.13
CA LYS A 122 -5.29 18.96 -9.55
C LYS A 122 -4.60 18.62 -10.87
N THR A 123 -5.23 17.85 -11.77
CA THR A 123 -4.60 17.49 -13.07
C THR A 123 -4.26 18.70 -13.95
N GLY A 124 -4.89 19.86 -13.72
CA GLY A 124 -4.62 21.10 -14.47
C GLY A 124 -3.53 22.02 -13.93
N THR A 125 -2.97 21.79 -12.73
CA THR A 125 -2.05 22.77 -12.07
C THR A 125 -0.66 22.22 -11.76
N ILE A 126 -0.44 20.91 -11.91
CA ILE A 126 0.83 20.24 -11.59
C ILE A 126 1.33 19.55 -12.85
N GLU A 127 2.55 19.88 -13.28
CA GLU A 127 3.20 19.24 -14.42
C GLU A 127 3.33 17.72 -14.19
N GLN A 128 3.29 16.91 -15.25
CA GLN A 128 3.26 15.44 -15.10
C GLN A 128 4.48 14.92 -14.32
N ASP A 129 5.65 15.52 -14.52
CA ASP A 129 6.89 15.11 -13.85
C ASP A 129 6.88 15.41 -12.35
N GLU A 130 6.22 16.50 -11.92
CA GLU A 130 6.07 16.84 -10.51
C GLU A 130 5.17 15.86 -9.72
N LYS A 131 4.30 15.10 -10.41
CA LYS A 131 3.41 14.11 -9.78
C LYS A 131 4.16 12.88 -9.29
N LEU A 132 5.35 12.63 -9.85
CA LEU A 132 6.22 11.51 -9.49
C LEU A 132 7.30 11.89 -8.46
N VAL A 133 7.39 13.17 -8.09
CA VAL A 133 8.40 13.66 -7.15
C VAL A 133 7.96 13.42 -5.70
N GLU A 134 8.78 12.70 -4.94
CA GLU A 134 8.55 12.47 -3.51
C GLU A 134 8.79 13.76 -2.71
N ARG A 135 7.74 14.27 -2.05
CA ARG A 135 7.80 15.43 -1.17
C ARG A 135 7.98 15.00 0.30
N PRO A 136 8.66 15.77 1.15
CA PRO A 136 8.89 15.39 2.56
C PRO A 136 7.60 15.05 3.34
N SER A 137 6.50 15.72 3.02
CA SER A 137 5.17 15.48 3.63
C SER A 137 4.51 14.15 3.21
N MET A 138 4.91 13.56 2.07
CA MET A 138 4.33 12.32 1.55
C MET A 138 4.60 11.12 2.44
N SER A 139 5.74 11.09 3.13
CA SER A 139 6.06 10.05 4.10
C SER A 139 5.02 9.96 5.24
N ALA A 140 4.55 11.10 5.75
CA ALA A 140 3.53 11.15 6.79
C ALA A 140 2.14 10.73 6.25
N PHE A 141 1.78 11.19 5.04
CA PHE A 141 0.53 10.80 4.39
C PHE A 141 0.46 9.29 4.11
N ARG A 142 1.57 8.71 3.65
CA ARG A 142 1.69 7.28 3.39
C ARG A 142 1.55 6.46 4.67
N LYS A 143 2.27 6.83 5.74
CA LYS A 143 2.10 6.18 7.06
C LYS A 143 0.66 6.20 7.52
N LYS A 144 -0.04 7.34 7.40
CA LYS A 144 -1.46 7.45 7.74
C LYS A 144 -2.34 6.45 6.95
N LYS A 145 -2.09 6.27 5.66
CA LYS A 145 -2.82 5.31 4.81
C LYS A 145 -2.48 3.84 5.16
N ASP A 146 -1.21 3.53 5.37
CA ASP A 146 -0.72 2.15 5.58
C ASP A 146 -1.09 1.55 6.93
N THR A 147 -1.08 2.37 7.98
CA THR A 147 -1.34 1.95 9.37
C THR A 147 -2.66 1.19 9.55
N LEU A 148 -3.63 1.41 8.67
CA LEU A 148 -4.95 0.80 8.67
C LEU A 148 -5.05 -0.61 8.16
N ALA A 149 -4.13 -1.01 7.30
CA ALA A 149 -4.06 -2.42 6.90
C ALA A 149 -3.65 -3.32 8.07
N TYR A 150 -3.34 -2.73 9.24
CA TYR A 150 -2.82 -3.39 10.43
C TYR A 150 -3.66 -3.16 11.70
N SER A 151 -4.73 -2.36 11.64
CA SER A 151 -5.68 -2.12 12.74
C SER A 151 -6.87 -3.05 12.63
#